data_AF-A0A934Z452-F1
#
_entry.id   AF-A0A934Z452-F1
#
_cell.length_a   1.000
_cell.length_b   1.000
_cell.length_c   1.000
_cell.angle_alpha   90.00
_cell.angle_beta   90.00
_cell.angle_gamma   90.00
#
_symmetry.space_group_name_H-M   'P 1'
#
loop_
_entity.id
_entity.type
_entity.pdbx_description
1 polymer ?
#
loop_
_entity_poly.entity_id
_entity_poly.type
_entity_poly.pdbx_seq_one_letter_code
_entity_poly.pdbx_strand_id
1 'polypeptide(L)'
;MADAARRLRIDLDQLAEWEAGEVHPTVAQLRKAAEVYRRPLAVFFLPTAPKKFEAMRDFRRVAGTETRATLTPADVRDSSCSTEEGGRSRALAGAG
;
A
#
# COMPACT_ATOMS: atom_id res chain seq x y z
N MET A 1 -12.19 25.95 -10.82
CA MET A 1 -10.93 26.02 -11.59
C MET A 1 -10.11 27.28 -11.28
N ALA A 2 -10.63 28.50 -11.46
CA ALA A 2 -9.84 29.74 -11.27
C ALA A 2 -9.17 29.89 -9.88
N ASP A 3 -9.84 29.47 -8.80
CA ASP A 3 -9.25 29.49 -7.45
C ASP A 3 -8.08 28.50 -7.30
N ALA A 4 -8.21 27.30 -7.86
CA ALA A 4 -7.17 26.28 -7.81
C ALA A 4 -5.91 26.73 -8.58
N ALA A 5 -6.07 27.26 -9.79
CA ALA A 5 -4.97 27.81 -10.59
C ALA A 5 -4.22 28.91 -9.82
N ARG A 6 -4.97 29.83 -9.20
CA ARG A 6 -4.40 30.91 -8.37
C ARG A 6 -3.62 30.38 -7.17
N ARG A 7 -4.18 29.39 -6.45
CA ARG A 7 -3.53 28.78 -5.28
C ARG A 7 -2.30 27.95 -5.65
N LEU A 8 -2.28 27.37 -6.86
CA LEU A 8 -1.15 26.62 -7.39
C LEU A 8 -0.11 27.51 -8.10
N ARG A 9 -0.46 28.77 -8.36
CA ARG A 9 0.36 29.74 -9.13
C ARG A 9 0.73 29.21 -10.52
N ILE A 10 -0.26 28.65 -11.21
CA ILE A 10 -0.15 28.16 -12.59
C ILE A 10 -1.21 28.84 -13.46
N ASP A 11 -0.99 28.81 -14.77
CA ASP A 11 -1.96 29.32 -15.73
C ASP A 11 -3.22 28.45 -15.78
N LEU A 12 -4.33 29.07 -16.16
CA LEU A 12 -5.63 28.42 -16.20
C LEU A 12 -5.67 27.34 -17.29
N ASP A 13 -5.01 27.60 -18.42
CA ASP A 13 -4.87 26.66 -19.53
C ASP A 13 -4.03 25.44 -19.13
N GLN A 14 -2.91 25.66 -18.42
CA GLN A 14 -2.09 24.58 -17.89
C GLN A 14 -2.87 23.68 -16.91
N LEU A 15 -3.70 24.28 -16.03
CA LEU A 15 -4.56 23.49 -15.16
C LEU A 15 -5.61 22.70 -15.96
N ALA A 16 -6.17 23.27 -17.03
CA ALA A 16 -7.12 22.59 -17.89
C ALA A 16 -6.48 21.38 -18.60
N GLU A 17 -5.24 21.51 -19.08
CA GLU A 17 -4.47 20.40 -19.66
C GLU A 17 -4.23 19.27 -18.64
N TRP A 18 -3.98 19.60 -17.38
CA TRP A 18 -3.83 18.60 -16.31
C TRP A 18 -5.13 17.86 -16.05
N GLU A 19 -6.26 18.57 -16.01
CA GLU A 19 -7.57 17.97 -15.75
C GLU A 19 -8.09 17.16 -16.95
N ALA A 20 -7.67 17.51 -18.18
CA ALA A 20 -7.91 16.72 -19.38
C ALA A 20 -7.02 15.47 -19.48
N GLY A 21 -5.90 15.44 -18.76
CA GLY A 21 -4.92 14.34 -18.81
C GLY A 21 -3.91 14.43 -19.96
N GLU A 22 -3.89 15.56 -20.68
CA GLU A 22 -2.96 15.81 -21.80
C GLU A 22 -1.54 16.05 -21.29
N VAL A 23 -1.41 16.76 -20.16
CA VAL A 23 -0.13 17.07 -19.54
C VAL A 23 -0.12 16.58 -18.10
N HIS A 24 0.94 15.86 -17.73
CA HIS A 24 1.11 15.35 -16.38
C HIS A 24 2.02 16.28 -15.57
N PRO A 25 1.59 16.77 -14.39
CA PRO A 25 2.45 17.54 -13.52
C PRO A 25 3.61 16.70 -12.98
N THR A 26 4.71 17.37 -12.64
CA THR A 26 5.80 16.74 -11.89
C THR A 26 5.33 16.33 -10.48
N VAL A 27 6.02 15.37 -9.87
CA VAL A 27 5.70 14.91 -8.51
C VAL A 27 5.74 16.06 -7.49
N ALA A 28 6.62 17.05 -7.67
CA ALA A 28 6.70 18.23 -6.81
C ALA A 28 5.48 19.15 -6.96
N GLN A 29 4.98 19.35 -8.18
CA GLN A 29 3.74 20.09 -8.44
C GLN A 29 2.52 19.35 -7.89
N LEU A 30 2.47 18.03 -8.04
CA LEU A 30 1.38 17.21 -7.53
C LEU A 30 1.30 17.23 -5.99
N ARG A 31 2.45 17.31 -5.29
CA ARG A 31 2.47 17.52 -3.83
C ARG A 31 1.82 18.85 -3.43
N LYS A 32 2.11 19.94 -4.14
CA LYS A 32 1.47 21.25 -3.91
C LYS A 32 -0.04 21.17 -4.18
N ALA A 33 -0.44 20.47 -5.24
CA ALA A 33 -1.85 20.22 -5.55
C ALA A 33 -2.55 19.47 -4.41
N ALA A 34 -1.93 18.43 -3.87
CA ALA A 34 -2.45 17.66 -2.73
C ALA A 34 -2.72 18.54 -1.50
N GLU A 35 -1.81 19.48 -1.20
CA GLU A 35 -1.98 20.46 -0.10
C GLU A 35 -3.15 21.43 -0.36
N VAL A 36 -3.24 21.98 -1.57
CA VAL A 36 -4.28 22.93 -1.98
C VAL A 36 -5.68 22.29 -1.93
N TYR A 37 -5.80 21.08 -2.48
CA TYR A 37 -7.04 20.31 -2.53
C TYR A 37 -7.37 19.61 -1.21
N ARG A 38 -6.44 19.60 -0.24
CA ARG A 38 -6.59 18.91 1.05
C ARG A 38 -6.89 17.42 0.85
N ARG A 39 -6.22 16.81 -0.12
CA ARG A 39 -6.34 15.38 -0.44
C ARG A 39 -4.97 14.71 -0.33
N PRO A 40 -4.90 13.47 0.18
CA PRO A 40 -3.65 12.72 0.16
C PRO A 40 -3.11 12.57 -1.27
N LEU A 41 -1.79 12.64 -1.43
CA LEU A 41 -1.13 12.50 -2.73
C LEU A 41 -1.53 11.21 -3.45
N ALA A 42 -1.70 10.11 -2.70
CA ALA A 42 -2.11 8.81 -3.23
C ALA A 42 -3.44 8.85 -4.00
N VAL A 43 -4.34 9.79 -3.69
CA VAL A 43 -5.65 9.91 -4.36
C VAL A 43 -5.51 10.22 -5.85
N PHE A 44 -4.48 10.97 -6.26
CA PHE A 44 -4.24 11.32 -7.66
C PHE A 44 -3.78 10.13 -8.53
N PHE A 45 -3.33 9.04 -7.89
CA PHE A 45 -2.89 7.83 -8.56
C PHE A 45 -3.96 6.73 -8.58
N LEU A 46 -5.17 7.04 -8.09
CA LEU A 46 -6.28 6.11 -8.18
C LEU A 46 -6.87 6.13 -9.60
N PRO A 47 -7.19 4.96 -10.18
CA PRO A 47 -7.76 4.88 -11.52
C PRO A 47 -9.15 5.51 -11.63
N THR A 48 -9.85 5.61 -10.50
CA THR A 48 -11.15 6.27 -10.37
C THR A 48 -11.19 7.08 -9.10
N ALA A 49 -11.95 8.18 -9.12
CA ALA A 49 -12.13 9.02 -7.95
C ALA A 49 -12.72 8.19 -6.80
N PRO A 50 -12.14 8.24 -5.59
CA PRO A 50 -12.64 7.48 -4.46
C PRO A 50 -14.05 7.96 -4.11
N LYS A 51 -14.94 7.01 -3.80
CA LYS A 51 -16.25 7.32 -3.25
C LYS A 51 -16.08 7.96 -1.85
N LYS A 52 -17.12 8.65 -1.39
CA LYS A 52 -17.13 9.28 -0.06
C LYS A 52 -16.81 8.26 1.03
N PHE A 53 -16.53 8.76 2.23
CA PHE A 53 -16.27 7.96 3.43
C PHE A 53 -17.20 6.75 3.52
N GLU A 54 -16.63 5.56 3.41
CA GLU A 54 -17.29 4.31 3.75
C GLU A 54 -17.01 4.03 5.23
N ALA A 55 -18.04 3.57 5.96
CA ALA A 55 -17.87 3.19 7.35
C ALA A 55 -16.76 2.13 7.48
N MET A 56 -15.91 2.29 8.50
CA MET A 56 -14.81 1.38 8.75
C MET A 56 -15.35 -0.04 8.95
N ARG A 57 -14.91 -0.98 8.11
CA ARG A 57 -15.31 -2.38 8.26
C ARG A 57 -14.59 -2.97 9.46
N ASP A 58 -15.35 -3.61 10.36
CA ASP A 58 -14.75 -4.40 11.42
C ASP A 58 -14.28 -5.73 10.83
N PHE A 59 -12.96 -5.90 10.73
CA PHE A 59 -12.34 -7.12 10.22
C PHE A 59 -12.01 -8.11 11.33
N ARG A 60 -12.37 -7.81 12.59
CA ARG A 60 -12.17 -8.76 13.68
C ARG A 60 -13.02 -10.00 13.44
N ARG A 61 -12.37 -11.14 13.60
CA ARG A 61 -13.03 -12.44 13.58
C ARG A 61 -13.76 -12.63 14.90
N VAL A 62 -15.04 -12.98 14.83
CA VAL A 62 -15.75 -13.48 16.00
C VAL A 62 -15.25 -14.91 16.25
N ALA A 63 -14.87 -15.22 17.48
CA ALA A 63 -14.45 -16.58 17.83
C ALA A 63 -15.57 -17.57 17.44
N GLY A 64 -15.24 -18.58 16.63
CA GLY A 64 -16.19 -19.57 16.09
C GLY A 64 -16.61 -19.35 14.63
N THR A 65 -16.23 -18.26 13.96
CA THR A 65 -16.42 -18.13 12.49
C THR A 65 -15.24 -18.74 11.74
N GLU A 66 -15.29 -20.05 11.54
CA GLU A 66 -14.34 -20.79 10.72
C GLU A 66 -14.63 -20.50 9.23
N THR A 67 -13.76 -19.81 8.52
CA THR A 67 -13.59 -20.05 7.07
C THR A 67 -12.13 -20.39 6.83
N ARG A 68 -11.71 -21.49 7.46
CA ARG A 68 -10.51 -22.20 7.04
C ARG A 68 -10.97 -23.23 6.03
N ALA A 69 -10.53 -23.09 4.78
CA ALA A 69 -10.58 -24.21 3.85
C ALA A 69 -9.78 -25.35 4.51
N THR A 70 -10.44 -26.46 4.79
CA THR A 70 -9.79 -27.65 5.33
C THR A 70 -8.86 -28.19 4.25
N LEU A 71 -7.57 -27.91 4.38
CA LEU A 71 -6.55 -28.63 3.61
C LEU A 71 -6.55 -30.07 4.13
N THR A 72 -6.73 -31.03 3.22
CA THR A 72 -6.69 -32.45 3.57
C THR A 72 -5.24 -32.90 3.71
N PRO A 73 -4.96 -34.01 4.43
CA PRO A 73 -3.60 -34.55 4.52
C PRO A 73 -2.93 -34.87 3.17
N ALA A 74 -3.72 -35.01 2.09
CA ALA A 74 -3.18 -35.17 0.73
C ALA A 74 -2.55 -33.87 0.17
N ASP A 75 -3.01 -32.70 0.63
CA ASP A 75 -2.57 -31.38 0.14
C ASP A 75 -1.24 -30.92 0.78
N VAL A 76 -0.75 -31.63 1.80
CA VAL A 76 0.43 -31.25 2.61
C VAL A 76 1.73 -31.88 2.11
N ARG A 77 1.70 -32.66 1.01
CA ARG A 77 2.81 -33.53 0.59
C ARG A 77 3.83 -32.90 -0.38
N ASP A 78 4.08 -31.59 -0.31
CA ASP A 78 5.14 -30.95 -1.13
C ASP A 78 5.90 -29.81 -0.44
N SER A 79 6.03 -29.84 0.88
CA SER A 79 6.81 -28.80 1.57
C SER A 79 7.69 -29.38 2.67
N SER A 80 8.57 -30.31 2.28
CA SER A 80 9.76 -30.64 3.05
C SER A 80 10.97 -29.87 2.48
N CYS A 81 11.21 -28.69 3.06
CA CYS A 81 12.51 -28.03 3.01
C CYS A 81 13.43 -28.79 3.97
N SER A 82 14.27 -29.68 3.45
CA SER A 82 15.32 -30.36 4.19
C SER A 82 16.34 -29.33 4.66
N THR A 83 16.50 -29.16 5.98
CA THR A 83 17.64 -28.43 6.56
C THR A 83 18.64 -29.46 7.04
N GLU A 84 19.77 -29.57 6.36
CA GLU A 84 20.89 -30.40 6.79
C GLU A 84 21.57 -29.75 8.00
N GLU A 85 21.61 -30.48 9.12
CA GLU A 85 22.33 -30.12 10.35
C GLU A 85 23.85 -30.11 10.10
N GLY A 86 24.44 -28.91 10.00
CA GLY A 86 25.88 -28.67 10.10
C GLY A 86 26.21 -28.13 11.49
N GLY A 87 26.75 -28.98 12.36
CA GLY A 87 26.85 -28.73 13.79
C GLY A 87 27.89 -27.71 14.27
N ARG A 88 27.94 -27.60 15.61
CA ARG A 88 29.14 -27.29 16.42
C ARG A 88 28.79 -27.39 17.91
N SER A 89 29.17 -28.53 18.50
CA SER A 89 29.17 -28.75 19.95
C SER A 89 30.13 -27.78 20.64
N ARG A 90 29.63 -27.02 21.59
CA ARG A 90 30.41 -26.27 22.58
C ARG A 90 30.73 -27.21 23.74
N ALA A 91 32.00 -27.49 23.99
CA ALA A 91 32.48 -27.97 25.28
C ALA A 91 33.61 -27.05 25.75
N LEU A 92 33.47 -26.56 26.97
CA LEU A 92 34.42 -25.73 27.73
C LEU A 92 35.15 -26.62 28.75
N ALA A 93 36.31 -26.13 29.22
CA ALA A 93 37.19 -26.60 30.31
C ALA A 93 38.26 -27.63 29.90
N GLY A 94 39.52 -27.56 30.35
CA GLY A 94 40.19 -26.71 31.33
C GLY A 94 41.67 -27.13 31.47
N ALA A 95 42.40 -26.37 32.29
CA ALA A 95 43.84 -26.39 32.55
C ALA A 95 44.46 -27.75 32.99
N GLY A 96 45.78 -27.89 32.75
CA GLY A 96 46.63 -28.94 33.32
C GLY A 96 47.82 -29.29 32.45
#